data_AF-A0A3D4P4J7-F1
#
_entry.id   AF-A0A3D4P4J7-F1
#
_cell.length_a   1.000
_cell.length_b   1.000
_cell.length_c   1.000
_cell.angle_alpha   90.00
_cell.angle_beta   90.00
_cell.angle_gamma   90.00
#
_symmetry.space_group_name_H-M   'P 1'
#
loop_
_entity.id
_entity.type
_entity.pdbx_description
1 polymer ?
#
loop_
_entity_poly.entity_id
_entity_poly.type
_entity_poly.pdbx_seq_one_letter_code
_entity_poly.pdbx_strand_id
1 'polypeptide(L)'
;MRTGKIRLPHTLVLIYAMVILTVVATWIVPGGQYQRVEKDGRTVPVAGTFALTNRNPQGLGALFISPVKGFIDAAAIIAVVVVMRYAGRVQLRWEKWAKWLLPLVVIWVIFGLLTLIPPVLMRWGPF
;
A
#
# COMPACT_ATOMS: atom_id res chain seq x y z
N MET A 1 -20.85 36.34 11.85
CA MET A 1 -19.93 35.93 10.78
C MET A 1 -20.41 34.61 10.18
N ARG A 2 -20.83 34.59 8.91
CA ARG A 2 -21.22 33.35 8.22
C ARG A 2 -19.97 32.52 7.98
N THR A 3 -19.74 31.48 8.78
CA THR A 3 -18.70 30.50 8.51
C THR A 3 -19.06 29.76 7.22
N GLY A 4 -18.27 29.98 6.17
CA GLY A 4 -18.46 29.31 4.89
C GLY A 4 -18.38 27.80 5.07
N LYS A 5 -19.44 27.08 4.68
CA LYS A 5 -19.43 25.61 4.64
C LYS A 5 -18.35 25.17 3.64
N ILE A 6 -17.21 24.71 4.14
CA ILE A 6 -16.18 24.07 3.31
C ILE A 6 -16.84 22.81 2.72
N ARG A 7 -17.18 22.87 1.43
CA ARG A 7 -17.61 21.68 0.71
C ARG A 7 -16.35 20.87 0.45
N LEU A 8 -16.33 19.63 0.94
CA LEU A 8 -15.24 18.71 0.64
C LEU A 8 -15.07 18.64 -0.89
N PRO A 9 -13.85 18.88 -1.41
CA PRO A 9 -13.58 18.75 -2.83
C PRO A 9 -13.91 17.34 -3.31
N HIS A 10 -14.24 17.20 -4.59
CA HIS A 10 -14.52 15.91 -5.20
C HIS A 10 -13.38 14.91 -4.96
N THR A 11 -13.69 13.62 -4.80
CA THR A 11 -12.70 12.57 -4.48
C THR A 11 -11.51 12.57 -5.43
N LEU A 12 -11.74 12.82 -6.74
CA LEU A 12 -10.68 12.94 -7.75
C LEU A 12 -9.68 14.07 -7.44
N VAL A 13 -10.16 15.20 -6.94
CA VAL A 13 -9.29 16.33 -6.55
C VAL A 13 -8.46 15.95 -5.33
N LEU A 14 -9.07 15.25 -4.37
CA LEU A 14 -8.38 14.81 -3.15
C LEU A 14 -7.25 13.82 -3.47
N ILE A 15 -7.53 12.79 -4.27
CA ILE A 15 -6.50 11.81 -4.67
C ILE A 15 -5.40 12.46 -5.51
N TYR A 16 -5.73 13.40 -6.40
CA TYR A 16 -4.73 14.09 -7.20
C TYR A 16 -3.84 15.00 -6.34
N ALA A 17 -4.43 15.71 -5.38
CA ALA A 17 -3.68 16.47 -4.39
C ALA A 17 -2.73 15.57 -3.56
N MET A 18 -3.18 14.36 -3.22
CA MET A 18 -2.35 13.38 -2.50
C MET A 18 -1.18 12.88 -3.37
N VAL A 19 -1.39 12.67 -4.67
CA VAL A 19 -0.32 12.31 -5.62
C VAL A 19 0.70 13.45 -5.76
N ILE A 20 0.24 14.71 -5.84
CA ILE A 20 1.14 15.87 -5.86
C ILE A 20 2.00 15.90 -4.59
N LEU A 21 1.38 15.68 -3.43
CA LEU A 21 2.07 15.67 -2.14
C LEU A 21 3.15 14.57 -2.09
N THR A 22 2.85 13.35 -2.56
CA THR A 22 3.84 12.27 -2.58
C THR A 22 4.98 12.54 -3.55
N VAL A 23 4.74 13.15 -4.71
CA VAL A 23 5.80 13.58 -5.64
C VAL A 23 6.73 14.60 -4.98
N VAL A 24 6.18 15.63 -4.34
CA VAL A 24 6.97 16.64 -3.61
C VAL A 24 7.75 15.99 -2.47
N ALA A 25 7.16 15.03 -1.75
CA ALA A 25 7.83 14.30 -0.68
C ALA A 25 9.06 13.53 -1.18
N THR A 26 9.09 13.07 -2.44
CA THR A 26 10.28 12.38 -3.02
C THR A 26 11.51 13.28 -3.16
N TRP A 27 11.33 14.61 -3.16
CA TRP A 27 12.43 15.56 -3.21
C TRP A 27 13.02 15.83 -1.82
N ILE A 28 12.21 15.67 -0.77
CA ILE A 28 12.61 15.91 0.62
C ILE A 28 13.23 14.63 1.21
N VAL A 29 12.59 13.48 1.00
CA VAL A 29 12.95 12.21 1.66
C VAL A 29 13.78 11.34 0.71
N PRO A 30 15.09 11.11 0.98
CA PRO A 30 15.90 10.19 0.21
C PRO A 30 15.50 8.73 0.51
N GLY A 31 15.62 7.86 -0.50
CA GLY A 31 15.49 6.42 -0.30
C GLY A 31 16.66 5.86 0.50
N GLY A 32 16.40 4.82 1.30
CA GLY A 32 17.45 4.05 1.97
C GLY A 32 17.37 2.58 1.57
N GLN A 33 18.52 1.91 1.50
CA GLN A 33 18.58 0.48 1.23
C GLN A 33 19.54 -0.21 2.20
N TYR A 34 19.17 -1.42 2.62
CA TYR A 34 20.07 -2.32 3.34
C TYR A 34 20.83 -3.15 2.33
N GLN A 35 22.12 -3.35 2.59
CA GLN A 35 22.90 -4.28 1.80
C GLN A 35 22.35 -5.70 2.04
N ARG A 36 21.94 -6.37 0.96
CA ARG A 36 21.48 -7.76 1.02
C ARG A 36 22.65 -8.66 0.68
N VAL A 37 22.96 -9.59 1.57
CA VAL A 37 23.95 -10.66 1.32
C VAL A 37 23.23 -11.99 1.32
N GLU A 38 23.72 -12.91 0.50
CA GLU A 38 23.18 -14.25 0.43
C GLU A 38 23.79 -15.10 1.55
N LYS A 39 22.95 -15.55 2.47
CA LYS A 39 23.34 -16.45 3.55
C LYS A 39 22.42 -17.67 3.51
N ASP A 40 22.98 -18.85 3.34
CA ASP A 40 22.25 -20.12 3.29
C ASP A 40 21.11 -20.14 2.24
N GLY A 41 21.36 -19.61 1.04
CA GLY A 41 20.39 -19.57 -0.07
C GLY A 41 19.21 -18.60 0.14
N ARG A 42 19.30 -17.70 1.14
CA ARG A 42 18.32 -16.65 1.40
C ARG A 42 19.00 -15.28 1.33
N THR A 43 18.38 -14.34 0.62
CA THR A 43 18.82 -12.95 0.57
C THR A 43 18.39 -12.22 1.84
N VAL A 44 19.33 -12.07 2.78
CA VAL A 44 19.06 -11.42 4.07
C VAL A 44 19.64 -10.01 4.10
N PRO A 45 18.87 -8.99 4.52
CA PRO A 45 19.40 -7.66 4.74
C PRO A 45 20.35 -7.68 5.95
N VAL A 46 21.57 -7.15 5.78
CA VAL A 46 22.57 -7.10 6.85
C VAL A 46 22.23 -5.96 7.81
N ALA A 47 21.98 -6.30 9.08
CA ALA A 47 21.73 -5.31 10.12
C ALA A 47 22.92 -4.33 10.24
N GLY A 48 22.62 -3.03 10.33
CA GLY A 48 23.64 -1.97 10.44
C GLY A 48 24.23 -1.46 9.12
N THR A 49 23.94 -2.09 7.97
CA THR A 49 24.41 -1.64 6.64
C THR A 49 23.42 -0.72 5.92
N PHE A 50 22.63 0.04 6.68
CA PHE A 50 21.70 1.00 6.09
C PHE A 50 22.50 2.11 5.38
N ALA A 51 22.39 2.16 4.06
CA ALA A 51 22.97 3.22 3.25
C ALA A 51 21.85 4.05 2.62
N LEU A 52 21.98 5.37 2.70
CA LEU A 52 21.15 6.28 1.92
C LEU A 52 21.50 6.08 0.44
N THR A 53 20.49 5.77 -0.36
CA THR A 53 20.67 5.58 -1.80
C THR A 53 20.68 6.93 -2.52
N ASN A 54 21.22 6.95 -3.74
CA ASN A 54 21.19 8.18 -4.54
C ASN A 54 19.75 8.65 -4.74
N ARG A 55 19.52 9.93 -4.45
CA ARG A 55 18.20 10.55 -4.55
C ARG A 55 17.75 10.51 -6.02
N ASN A 56 16.70 9.75 -6.31
CA ASN A 56 16.05 9.72 -7.62
C ASN A 56 14.68 10.43 -7.52
N PRO A 57 14.66 11.77 -7.56
CA PRO A 57 13.44 12.55 -7.42
C PRO A 57 12.44 12.20 -8.54
N GLN A 58 11.15 12.05 -8.21
CA GLN A 58 10.15 11.88 -9.25
C GLN A 58 10.03 13.17 -10.08
N GLY A 59 10.13 13.04 -11.41
CA GLY A 59 10.02 14.18 -12.32
C GLY A 59 8.57 14.68 -12.46
N LEU A 60 8.40 15.92 -12.92
CA LEU A 60 7.06 16.51 -13.14
C LEU A 60 6.22 15.68 -14.15
N GLY A 61 6.85 15.02 -15.12
CA GLY A 61 6.16 14.11 -16.05
C GLY A 61 5.55 12.88 -15.37
N ALA A 62 6.11 12.44 -14.24
CA ALA A 62 5.58 11.32 -13.49
C ALA A 62 4.19 11.62 -12.90
N LEU A 63 3.89 12.88 -12.59
CA LEU A 63 2.59 13.32 -12.07
C LEU A 63 1.45 13.11 -13.07
N PHE A 64 1.73 13.24 -14.37
CA PHE A 64 0.74 13.05 -15.42
C PHE A 64 0.59 11.59 -15.83
N ILE A 65 1.68 10.81 -15.71
CA ILE A 65 1.70 9.38 -16.06
C ILE A 65 1.22 8.51 -14.88
N SER A 66 1.35 8.98 -13.64
CA SER A 66 1.02 8.19 -12.45
C SER A 66 -0.42 7.66 -12.41
N PRO A 67 -1.47 8.39 -12.82
CA PRO A 67 -2.81 7.84 -12.86
C PRO A 67 -2.91 6.67 -13.84
N VAL A 68 -2.34 6.82 -15.04
CA VAL A 68 -2.31 5.77 -16.08
C VAL A 68 -1.57 4.55 -15.59
N LYS A 69 -0.39 4.74 -14.97
CA LYS A 69 0.38 3.65 -14.38
C LYS A 69 -0.40 2.92 -13.28
N GLY A 70 -1.13 3.67 -12.44
CA GLY A 70 -2.03 3.08 -11.44
C GLY A 70 -3.13 2.22 -12.05
N PHE A 71 -3.71 2.64 -13.18
CA PHE A 71 -4.68 1.81 -13.92
C PHE A 71 -4.04 0.54 -14.50
N ILE A 72 -2.81 0.63 -15.01
CA ILE A 72 -2.07 -0.54 -15.53
C ILE A 72 -1.78 -1.54 -14.41
N ASP A 73 -1.28 -1.07 -13.26
CA ASP A 73 -0.98 -1.93 -12.10
C ASP A 73 -2.27 -2.56 -11.54
N ALA A 74 -3.39 -1.84 -11.59
CA ALA A 74 -4.70 -2.35 -11.18
C ALA A 74 -5.42 -3.16 -12.28
N ALA A 75 -4.86 -3.29 -13.48
CA ALA A 75 -5.56 -3.83 -14.64
C ALA A 75 -6.06 -5.27 -14.41
N ALA A 76 -5.28 -6.10 -13.73
CA ALA A 76 -5.68 -7.47 -13.40
C ALA A 76 -6.94 -7.50 -12.50
N ILE A 77 -7.00 -6.62 -11.50
CA ILE A 77 -8.15 -6.51 -10.60
C ILE A 77 -9.37 -6.01 -11.37
N ILE A 78 -9.20 -4.97 -12.20
CA ILE A 78 -10.28 -4.41 -13.03
C ILE A 78 -10.81 -5.49 -13.98
N ALA A 79 -9.93 -6.25 -14.66
CA ALA A 79 -10.30 -7.31 -15.57
C ALA A 79 -11.10 -8.42 -14.88
N VAL A 80 -10.66 -8.88 -13.71
CA VAL A 80 -11.39 -9.90 -12.93
C VAL A 80 -12.77 -9.39 -12.52
N VAL A 81 -12.87 -8.14 -12.02
CA VAL A 81 -14.15 -7.54 -11.61
C VAL A 81 -15.10 -7.39 -12.80
N VAL A 82 -14.60 -6.93 -13.95
CA VAL A 82 -15.38 -6.77 -15.18
C VAL A 82 -15.85 -8.13 -15.69
N VAL A 83 -14.96 -9.09 -15.91
CA VAL A 83 -15.31 -10.43 -16.40
C VAL A 83 -16.33 -11.10 -15.48
N MET A 84 -16.11 -11.04 -14.17
CA MET A 84 -17.02 -11.61 -13.18
C MET A 84 -18.42 -10.98 -13.24
N ARG A 85 -18.48 -9.64 -13.40
CA ARG A 85 -19.74 -8.90 -13.51
C ARG A 85 -20.49 -9.22 -14.81
N TYR A 86 -19.80 -9.29 -15.95
CA TYR A 86 -20.41 -9.60 -17.25
C TYR A 86 -20.79 -11.09 -17.38
N ALA A 87 -20.09 -12.00 -16.72
CA ALA A 87 -20.41 -13.43 -16.70
C ALA A 87 -21.70 -13.76 -15.93
N GLY A 88 -22.33 -12.79 -15.25
CA GLY A 88 -23.64 -12.92 -14.60
C GLY A 88 -23.68 -13.86 -13.39
N ARG A 89 -22.60 -14.58 -13.08
CA ARG A 89 -22.55 -15.56 -11.98
C ARG A 89 -22.38 -14.94 -10.60
N VAL A 90 -21.96 -13.68 -10.51
CA VAL A 90 -21.69 -13.01 -9.23
C VAL A 90 -22.15 -11.56 -9.26
N GLN A 91 -23.33 -11.31 -8.70
CA GLN A 91 -23.63 -9.99 -8.13
C GLN A 91 -22.80 -9.88 -6.86
N LEU A 92 -21.70 -9.10 -6.89
CA LEU A 92 -20.86 -8.84 -5.71
C LEU A 92 -21.65 -8.00 -4.70
N ARG A 93 -22.57 -8.65 -3.99
CA ARG A 93 -23.31 -8.08 -2.88
C ARG A 93 -22.39 -8.19 -1.69
N TRP A 94 -21.61 -7.13 -1.47
CA TRP A 94 -20.58 -7.04 -0.44
C TRP A 94 -21.06 -7.59 0.91
N GLU A 95 -22.32 -7.32 1.27
CA GLU A 95 -22.97 -7.81 2.48
C GLU A 95 -22.92 -9.33 2.68
N LYS A 96 -23.04 -10.12 1.61
CA LYS A 96 -23.04 -11.59 1.72
C LYS A 96 -21.64 -12.14 1.96
N TRP A 97 -20.66 -11.59 1.24
CA TRP A 97 -19.27 -12.03 1.34
C TRP A 97 -18.61 -11.50 2.63
N ALA A 98 -18.93 -10.27 3.01
CA ALA A 98 -18.45 -9.65 4.25
C ALA A 98 -18.83 -10.48 5.50
N LYS A 99 -20.02 -11.08 5.55
CA LYS A 99 -20.43 -11.93 6.69
C LYS A 99 -19.53 -13.14 6.93
N TRP A 100 -18.91 -13.68 5.88
CA TRP A 100 -17.95 -14.78 5.97
C TRP A 100 -16.50 -14.29 6.10
N LEU A 101 -16.18 -13.17 5.44
CA LEU A 101 -14.84 -12.61 5.45
C LEU A 101 -14.48 -11.93 6.77
N LEU A 102 -15.38 -11.14 7.35
CA LEU A 102 -15.11 -10.40 8.59
C LEU A 102 -14.64 -11.30 9.74
N PRO A 103 -15.34 -12.41 10.07
CA PRO A 103 -14.87 -13.30 11.13
C PRO A 103 -13.52 -13.93 10.77
N LEU A 104 -13.29 -14.27 9.49
CA LEU A 104 -11.99 -14.77 9.03
C LEU A 104 -10.88 -13.75 9.24
N VAL A 105 -11.08 -12.49 8.84
CA VAL A 105 -10.10 -11.41 9.03
C VAL A 105 -9.81 -11.18 10.51
N VAL A 106 -10.83 -11.20 11.37
CA VAL A 106 -10.65 -11.09 12.82
C VAL A 106 -9.80 -12.24 13.36
N ILE A 107 -10.06 -13.48 12.93
CA ILE A 107 -9.25 -14.64 13.32
C ILE A 107 -7.79 -14.47 12.87
N TRP A 108 -7.55 -13.99 11.65
CA TRP A 108 -6.20 -13.73 11.14
C TRP A 108 -5.48 -12.61 11.90
N VAL A 109 -6.20 -11.55 12.27
CA VAL A 109 -5.65 -10.47 13.09
C VAL A 109 -5.30 -10.97 14.49
N ILE A 110 -6.17 -11.77 15.12
CA ILE A 110 -5.90 -12.36 16.44
C ILE A 110 -4.71 -13.31 16.36
N PHE A 111 -4.64 -14.17 15.35
CA PHE A 111 -3.52 -15.08 15.14
C PHE A 111 -2.21 -14.31 14.86
N GLY A 112 -2.26 -13.26 14.05
CA GLY A 112 -1.13 -12.37 13.79
C GLY A 112 -0.64 -11.68 15.05
N LEU A 113 -1.55 -11.17 15.89
CA LEU A 113 -1.20 -10.58 17.18
C LEU A 113 -0.63 -11.63 18.14
N LEU A 114 -1.24 -12.82 18.24
CA LEU A 114 -0.75 -13.90 19.08
C LEU A 114 0.64 -14.39 18.68
N THR A 115 0.94 -14.39 17.38
CA THR A 115 2.27 -14.79 16.87
C THR A 115 3.30 -13.67 16.98
N LEU A 116 2.91 -12.39 16.93
CA LEU A 116 3.84 -11.26 17.09
C LEU A 116 4.10 -10.84 18.53
N ILE A 117 3.12 -10.95 19.44
CA ILE A 117 3.26 -10.46 20.81
C ILE A 117 4.40 -11.17 21.59
N PRO A 118 4.53 -12.52 21.56
CA PRO A 118 5.60 -13.19 22.29
C PRO A 118 7.00 -12.84 21.77
N PRO A 119 7.31 -12.86 20.46
CA PRO A 119 8.62 -12.44 19.96
C PRO A 119 8.97 -10.99 20.30
N VAL A 120 8.00 -10.07 20.23
CA VAL A 120 8.22 -8.65 20.55
C VAL A 120 8.51 -8.44 22.04
N LEU A 121 7.81 -9.14 22.93
CA LEU A 121 8.05 -9.04 24.39
C LEU A 121 9.33 -9.75 24.82
N MET A 122 9.68 -10.87 24.19
CA MET A 122 10.89 -11.64 24.50
C MET A 122 12.15 -11.11 23.79
N ARG A 123 12.05 -10.02 23.01
CA ARG A 123 13.11 -9.52 22.12
C ARG A 123 13.73 -10.63 21.28
N TRP A 124 12.87 -11.50 20.75
CA TRP A 124 13.28 -12.67 20.00
C TRP A 124 13.28 -12.32 18.52
N GLY A 125 14.47 -12.06 17.98
CA GLY A 125 14.72 -11.71 16.58
C GLY A 125 16.13 -11.15 16.41
N PRO A 126 16.64 -11.01 15.17
CA PRO A 126 17.95 -10.42 14.89
C PRO A 126 17.98 -8.88 15.03
N PHE A 127 17.13 -8.30 15.89
CA PHE A 127 16.98 -6.86 16.14
C PHE A 127 17.09 -6.55 17.62
#